data_AF-A0A6A6ZQ46-F1
#
_entry.id   AF-A0A6A6ZQ46-F1
#
_cell.length_a   1.000
_cell.length_b   1.000
_cell.length_c   1.000
_cell.angle_alpha   90.00
_cell.angle_beta   90.00
_cell.angle_gamma   90.00
#
_symmetry.space_group_name_H-M   'P 1'
#
loop_
_entity.id
_entity.type
_entity.pdbx_description
1 polymer ?
#
loop_
_entity_poly.entity_id
_entity_poly.type
_entity_poly.pdbx_seq_one_letter_code
_entity_poly.pdbx_strand_id
1 'polypeptide(L)'
;MSTSEQTCADAAAAAARREAQENSKGALLITPISLLQLEDPNCPICQEPYSEVPPSPERQGPEEEWAVSIDMVAEWFGPKKCCGHIMGRKCLEKHLSAAGQWRNKCPLCRDIWFHERVPAHVQWRPAPIPPQPSADVAPRRSERIAAKATARSGTQQPKMSDHSGINRAPRQQRPRPRPVHFTGRLMTALQVEDGSCEVKGTLEEVEQRLSTLYGDLE
;
A
#
# COMPACT_ATOMS: atom_id res chain seq x y z
N MET A 1 -13.84 31.99 -37.93
CA MET A 1 -14.40 30.63 -37.87
C MET A 1 -13.40 29.63 -37.26
N SER A 2 -12.55 30.04 -36.31
CA SER A 2 -11.39 29.23 -35.86
C SER A 2 -11.49 28.72 -34.42
N THR A 3 -12.61 28.93 -33.72
CA THR A 3 -12.76 28.52 -32.31
C THR A 3 -13.28 27.09 -32.14
N SER A 4 -13.93 26.50 -33.15
CA SER A 4 -14.55 25.18 -33.04
C SER A 4 -13.59 24.01 -33.25
N GLU A 5 -12.48 24.21 -33.95
CA GLU A 5 -11.46 23.17 -34.13
C GLU A 5 -10.54 23.05 -32.91
N GLN A 6 -10.30 24.17 -32.20
CA GLN A 6 -9.46 24.21 -31.00
C GLN A 6 -10.04 23.37 -29.85
N THR A 7 -11.38 23.37 -29.67
CA THR A 7 -12.04 22.66 -28.57
C THR A 7 -11.97 21.13 -28.69
N CYS A 8 -11.88 20.58 -29.89
CA CYS A 8 -11.79 19.12 -30.09
C CYS A 8 -10.40 18.59 -29.74
N ALA A 9 -9.35 19.35 -30.03
CA ALA A 9 -7.97 18.97 -29.73
C ALA A 9 -7.71 18.94 -28.21
N ASP A 10 -8.21 19.93 -27.47
CA ASP A 10 -8.06 19.98 -26.01
C ASP A 10 -8.80 18.83 -25.30
N ALA A 11 -9.98 18.44 -25.81
CA ALA A 11 -10.73 17.31 -25.28
C ALA A 11 -10.01 15.97 -25.49
N ALA A 12 -9.40 15.76 -26.65
CA ALA A 12 -8.63 14.55 -26.95
C ALA A 12 -7.35 14.47 -26.09
N ALA A 13 -6.64 15.58 -25.90
CA ALA A 13 -5.46 15.62 -25.03
C ALA A 13 -5.80 15.36 -23.55
N ALA A 14 -6.94 15.90 -23.07
CA ALA A 14 -7.43 15.62 -21.72
C ALA A 14 -7.85 14.15 -21.53
N ALA A 15 -8.46 13.53 -22.54
CA ALA A 15 -8.81 12.11 -22.52
C ALA A 15 -7.56 11.21 -22.50
N ALA A 16 -6.56 11.48 -23.35
CA ALA A 16 -5.31 10.73 -23.38
C ALA A 16 -4.51 10.86 -22.06
N ARG A 17 -4.50 12.06 -21.45
CA ARG A 17 -3.88 12.26 -20.12
C ARG A 17 -4.62 11.48 -19.02
N ARG A 18 -5.95 11.43 -19.07
CA ARG A 18 -6.75 10.60 -18.14
C ARG A 18 -6.46 9.11 -18.33
N GLU A 19 -6.38 8.63 -19.56
CA GLU A 19 -6.11 7.21 -19.85
C GLU A 19 -4.68 6.81 -19.41
N ALA A 20 -3.68 7.67 -19.64
CA ALA A 20 -2.32 7.45 -19.14
C ALA A 20 -2.27 7.45 -17.60
N GLN A 21 -3.03 8.33 -16.94
CA GLN A 21 -3.16 8.37 -15.49
C GLN A 21 -3.98 7.18 -14.94
N GLU A 22 -4.89 6.63 -15.75
CA GLU A 22 -5.67 5.42 -15.46
C GLU A 22 -4.85 4.13 -15.62
N ASN A 23 -3.78 4.17 -16.41
CA ASN A 23 -2.86 3.05 -16.59
C ASN A 23 -1.61 3.09 -15.70
N SER A 24 -1.40 4.16 -14.92
CA SER A 24 -0.30 4.20 -13.95
C SER A 24 -0.56 3.21 -12.80
N LYS A 25 -0.11 1.97 -12.98
CA LYS A 25 -0.05 0.95 -11.94
C LYS A 25 0.88 1.46 -10.84
N GLY A 26 0.40 1.51 -9.60
CA GLY A 26 1.26 1.88 -8.48
C GLY A 26 2.45 0.92 -8.37
N ALA A 27 3.58 1.42 -7.88
CA ALA A 27 4.77 0.61 -7.65
C ALA A 27 4.93 0.32 -6.15
N LEU A 28 5.26 -0.92 -5.80
CA LEU A 28 5.65 -1.30 -4.45
C LEU A 28 7.17 -1.23 -4.34
N LEU A 29 7.67 -0.48 -3.36
CA LEU A 29 9.07 -0.47 -3.02
C LEU A 29 9.32 -1.58 -1.99
N ILE A 30 10.03 -2.61 -2.42
CA ILE A 30 10.40 -3.78 -1.61
C ILE A 30 11.88 -3.65 -1.27
N THR A 31 12.20 -3.62 0.02
CA THR A 31 13.57 -3.45 0.52
C THR A 31 14.07 -4.77 1.10
N PRO A 32 15.19 -5.33 0.61
CA PRO A 32 15.81 -6.49 1.24
C PRO A 32 16.34 -6.13 2.63
N ILE A 33 16.14 -7.02 3.62
CA ILE A 33 16.60 -6.83 5.00
C ILE A 33 17.77 -7.76 5.29
N SER A 34 18.80 -7.23 5.95
CA SER A 34 19.95 -8.03 6.39
C SER A 34 19.57 -8.93 7.57
N LEU A 35 20.02 -10.18 7.55
CA LEU A 35 19.78 -11.16 8.64
C LEU A 35 20.25 -10.66 10.02
N LEU A 36 21.26 -9.79 10.05
CA LEU A 36 21.79 -9.21 11.29
C LEU A 36 20.83 -8.22 11.96
N GLN A 37 19.84 -7.71 11.22
CA GLN A 37 18.85 -6.74 11.71
C GLN A 37 17.55 -7.41 12.19
N LEU A 38 17.42 -8.72 12.02
CA LEU A 38 16.22 -9.47 12.34
C LEU A 38 16.24 -10.01 13.76
N GLU A 39 15.12 -9.85 14.46
CA GLU A 39 14.88 -10.49 15.76
C GLU A 39 14.56 -11.99 15.60
N ASP A 40 13.83 -12.34 14.54
CA ASP A 40 13.44 -13.71 14.20
C ASP A 40 14.02 -14.09 12.82
N PRO A 41 14.87 -15.13 12.73
CA PRO A 41 15.44 -15.57 11.46
C PRO A 41 14.46 -16.33 10.57
N ASN A 42 13.21 -16.56 11.01
CA ASN A 42 12.24 -17.35 10.27
C ASN A 42 11.11 -16.49 9.68
N CYS A 43 10.62 -16.90 8.50
CA CYS A 43 9.49 -16.25 7.86
C CYS A 43 8.19 -16.47 8.64
N PRO A 44 7.44 -15.42 9.01
CA PRO A 44 6.22 -15.59 9.80
C PRO A 44 5.07 -16.27 9.04
N ILE A 45 5.18 -16.43 7.71
CA ILE A 45 4.15 -17.03 6.85
C ILE A 45 4.42 -18.53 6.62
N CYS A 46 5.59 -18.89 6.11
CA CYS A 46 5.95 -20.29 5.81
C CYS A 46 6.79 -20.96 6.89
N GLN A 47 7.32 -20.21 7.86
CA GLN A 47 8.24 -20.67 8.92
C GLN A 47 9.60 -21.18 8.44
N GLU A 48 9.93 -20.98 7.16
CA GLU A 48 11.25 -21.29 6.60
C GLU A 48 12.29 -20.25 7.05
N PRO A 49 13.55 -20.65 7.31
CA PRO A 49 14.61 -19.73 7.70
C PRO A 49 15.03 -18.85 6.52
N TYR A 50 15.37 -17.61 6.80
CA TYR A 50 15.87 -16.69 5.79
C TYR A 50 17.32 -16.99 5.39
N SER A 51 17.61 -16.82 4.10
CA SER A 51 18.94 -16.86 3.49
C SER A 51 19.48 -15.45 3.23
N GLU A 52 20.79 -15.33 3.06
CA GLU A 52 21.41 -14.06 2.66
C GLU A 52 20.98 -13.64 1.25
N VAL A 53 20.85 -12.34 1.02
CA VAL A 53 20.48 -11.80 -0.29
C VAL A 53 21.65 -12.01 -1.25
N PRO A 54 21.46 -12.72 -2.38
CA PRO A 54 22.56 -12.95 -3.31
C PRO A 54 23.00 -11.62 -3.93
N PRO A 55 24.32 -11.42 -4.16
CA PRO A 55 24.85 -10.18 -4.71
C PRO A 55 24.45 -9.95 -6.19
N SER A 56 24.00 -11.00 -6.88
CA SER A 56 23.52 -10.93 -8.25
C SER A 56 22.16 -11.63 -8.38
N PRO A 57 21.19 -11.04 -9.11
CA PRO A 57 19.89 -11.67 -9.35
C PRO A 57 19.98 -12.99 -10.13
N GLU A 58 21.05 -13.21 -10.90
CA GLU A 58 21.25 -14.43 -11.71
C GLU A 58 21.52 -15.68 -10.85
N ARG A 59 21.94 -15.49 -9.59
CA ARG A 59 22.28 -16.60 -8.67
C ARG A 59 21.15 -16.98 -7.74
N GLN A 60 19.95 -16.43 -7.93
CA GLN A 60 18.82 -16.70 -7.07
C GLN A 60 18.35 -18.15 -7.28
N GLY A 61 18.67 -19.00 -6.31
CA GLY A 61 18.14 -20.37 -6.29
C GLY A 61 16.60 -20.33 -6.21
N PRO A 62 15.88 -21.22 -6.91
CA PRO A 62 14.42 -21.26 -6.86
C PRO A 62 13.90 -21.61 -5.46
N GLU A 63 14.75 -22.11 -4.56
CA GLU A 63 14.40 -22.57 -3.21
C GLU A 63 14.82 -21.62 -2.08
N GLU A 64 15.63 -20.59 -2.35
CA GLU A 64 16.06 -19.65 -1.32
C GLU A 64 14.98 -18.60 -0.99
N GLU A 65 14.70 -18.40 0.30
CA GLU A 65 13.80 -17.35 0.81
C GLU A 65 14.65 -16.33 1.55
N TRP A 66 14.54 -15.03 1.23
CA TRP A 66 15.19 -13.97 2.00
C TRP A 66 14.18 -12.95 2.50
N ALA A 67 14.58 -12.26 3.55
CA ALA A 67 13.76 -11.28 4.23
C ALA A 67 13.60 -10.01 3.39
N VAL A 68 12.34 -9.57 3.25
CA VAL A 68 11.98 -8.33 2.59
C VAL A 68 10.94 -7.55 3.41
N SER A 69 11.06 -6.23 3.43
CA SER A 69 10.03 -5.32 3.96
C SER A 69 9.36 -4.56 2.82
N ILE A 70 8.10 -4.15 3.05
CA ILE A 70 7.40 -3.20 2.18
C ILE A 70 7.32 -1.89 2.94
N ASP A 71 8.10 -0.90 2.50
CA ASP A 71 8.23 0.37 3.21
C ASP A 71 7.31 1.44 2.61
N MET A 72 7.11 1.40 1.29
CA MET A 72 6.42 2.45 0.57
C MET A 72 5.68 1.94 -0.66
N VAL A 73 4.51 2.52 -0.93
CA VAL A 73 3.78 2.37 -2.19
C VAL A 73 3.76 3.72 -2.90
N ALA A 74 4.19 3.74 -4.16
CA ALA A 74 3.94 4.87 -5.04
C ALA A 74 2.53 4.74 -5.62
N GLU A 75 1.54 5.35 -4.94
CA GLU A 75 0.20 5.51 -5.50
C GLU A 75 0.16 6.77 -6.39
N TRP A 76 -0.84 6.84 -7.27
CA TRP A 76 -1.05 8.00 -8.16
C TRP A 76 -1.36 9.31 -7.44
N PHE A 77 -1.79 9.25 -6.17
CA PHE A 77 -1.97 10.41 -5.31
C PHE A 77 -0.71 10.79 -4.52
N GLY A 78 0.38 10.04 -4.69
CA GLY A 78 1.65 10.25 -4.00
C GLY A 78 2.14 9.02 -3.24
N PRO A 79 3.35 9.12 -2.65
CA PRO A 79 3.94 8.04 -1.88
C PRO A 79 3.20 7.85 -0.55
N LYS A 80 2.86 6.60 -0.24
CA LYS A 80 2.25 6.19 1.02
C LYS A 80 3.20 5.26 1.77
N LYS A 81 3.43 5.53 3.06
CA LYS A 81 4.18 4.61 3.93
C LYS A 81 3.36 3.37 4.26
N CYS A 82 4.01 2.22 4.24
CA CYS A 82 3.43 0.93 4.61
C CYS A 82 3.77 0.57 6.07
N CYS A 83 3.23 -0.57 6.51
CA CYS A 83 3.44 -1.10 7.85
C CYS A 83 4.88 -1.58 8.14
N GLY A 84 5.73 -1.78 7.11
CA GLY A 84 7.13 -2.19 7.30
C GLY A 84 7.34 -3.61 7.83
N HIS A 85 6.30 -4.44 7.91
CA HIS A 85 6.45 -5.83 8.35
C HIS A 85 7.36 -6.62 7.39
N ILE A 86 8.22 -7.44 7.98
CA ILE A 86 9.17 -8.29 7.26
C ILE A 86 8.52 -9.64 6.98
N MET A 87 8.69 -10.14 5.76
CA MET A 87 8.29 -11.48 5.34
C MET A 87 9.24 -12.01 4.29
N GLY A 88 9.12 -13.29 3.96
CA GLY A 88 9.94 -13.87 2.91
C GLY A 88 9.49 -13.44 1.51
N ARG A 89 10.46 -13.30 0.60
CA ARG A 89 10.23 -12.83 -0.77
C ARG A 89 9.18 -13.66 -1.51
N LYS A 90 9.28 -14.99 -1.53
CA LYS A 90 8.33 -15.83 -2.26
C LYS A 90 6.96 -15.80 -1.63
N CYS A 91 6.90 -15.75 -0.29
CA CYS A 91 5.62 -15.57 0.40
C CYS A 91 4.94 -14.27 -0.03
N LEU A 92 5.72 -13.18 -0.15
CA LEU A 92 5.22 -11.91 -0.66
C LEU A 92 4.78 -12.02 -2.14
N GLU A 93 5.60 -12.58 -3.02
CA GLU A 93 5.27 -12.74 -4.44
C GLU A 93 4.02 -13.60 -4.65
N LYS A 94 3.91 -14.71 -3.93
CA LYS A 94 2.74 -15.59 -3.93
C LYS A 94 1.50 -14.86 -3.43
N HIS A 95 1.63 -14.04 -2.38
CA HIS A 95 0.53 -13.24 -1.85
C HIS A 95 0.06 -12.16 -2.82
N LEU A 96 0.99 -11.45 -3.48
CA LEU A 96 0.68 -10.44 -4.50
C LEU A 96 0.08 -11.07 -5.77
N SER A 97 0.51 -12.28 -6.12
CA SER A 97 0.02 -13.04 -7.28
C SER A 97 -1.30 -13.76 -7.01
N ALA A 98 -1.72 -13.89 -5.75
CA ALA A 98 -2.98 -14.52 -5.40
C ALA A 98 -4.16 -13.73 -5.97
N ALA A 99 -5.15 -14.44 -6.50
CA ALA A 99 -6.41 -13.82 -6.88
C ALA A 99 -7.22 -13.46 -5.62
N GLY A 100 -7.82 -12.27 -5.62
CA GLY A 100 -8.78 -11.86 -4.60
C GLY A 100 -8.44 -10.58 -3.85
N GLN A 101 -9.36 -10.18 -2.97
CA GLN A 101 -9.36 -8.89 -2.28
C GLN A 101 -8.33 -8.76 -1.14
N TRP A 102 -7.50 -9.79 -0.94
CA TRP A 102 -6.51 -9.84 0.14
C TRP A 102 -5.08 -9.59 -0.36
N ARG A 103 -4.83 -9.68 -1.67
CA ARG A 103 -3.49 -9.48 -2.27
C ARG A 103 -2.92 -8.10 -2.03
N ASN A 104 -3.79 -7.11 -1.79
CA ASN A 104 -3.43 -5.72 -1.57
C ASN A 104 -3.29 -5.34 -0.09
N LYS A 105 -3.34 -6.32 0.81
CA LYS A 105 -3.25 -6.12 2.26
C LYS A 105 -2.05 -6.86 2.83
N CYS A 106 -1.47 -6.34 3.90
CA CYS A 106 -0.44 -7.04 4.64
C CYS A 106 -1.00 -8.34 5.26
N PRO A 107 -0.36 -9.50 5.07
CA PRO A 107 -0.81 -10.75 5.68
C PRO A 107 -0.69 -10.74 7.22
N LEU A 108 0.17 -9.89 7.78
CA LEU A 108 0.45 -9.84 9.23
C LEU A 108 -0.47 -8.88 9.98
N CYS A 109 -0.63 -7.64 9.49
CA CYS A 109 -1.44 -6.61 10.16
C CYS A 109 -2.71 -6.21 9.41
N ARG A 110 -2.91 -6.69 8.18
CA ARG A 110 -4.05 -6.35 7.29
C ARG A 110 -4.11 -4.90 6.82
N ASP A 111 -3.06 -4.11 7.03
CA ASP A 111 -2.94 -2.77 6.44
C ASP A 111 -3.00 -2.84 4.92
N ILE A 112 -3.76 -1.92 4.31
CA ILE A 112 -3.93 -1.84 2.85
C ILE A 112 -2.70 -1.18 2.23
N TRP A 113 -1.96 -1.94 1.43
CA TRP A 113 -0.80 -1.45 0.68
C TRP A 113 -1.22 -0.56 -0.47
N PHE A 114 -2.14 -1.06 -1.33
CA PHE A 114 -2.64 -0.32 -2.47
C PHE A 114 -4.14 -0.53 -2.64
N HIS A 115 -4.82 0.47 -3.19
CA HIS A 115 -6.23 0.33 -3.53
C HIS A 115 -6.35 -0.31 -4.91
N GLU A 116 -7.05 -1.44 -4.98
CA GLU A 116 -7.43 -2.00 -6.27
C GLU A 116 -8.34 -0.98 -6.95
N ARG A 117 -7.92 -0.46 -8.11
CA ARG A 117 -8.80 0.38 -8.91
C ARG A 117 -9.96 -0.49 -9.34
N VAL A 118 -11.11 -0.31 -8.68
CA VAL A 118 -12.37 -0.79 -9.21
C VAL A 118 -12.53 -0.04 -10.54
N PRO A 119 -12.54 -0.73 -11.70
CA PRO A 119 -12.70 -0.04 -12.97
C PRO A 119 -13.97 0.78 -12.87
N ALA A 120 -13.88 2.09 -13.13
CA ALA A 120 -15.04 2.99 -13.04
C ALA A 120 -16.20 2.55 -13.95
N HIS A 121 -15.92 1.70 -14.94
CA HIS A 121 -16.90 1.08 -15.83
C HIS A 121 -17.60 -0.17 -15.26
N VAL A 122 -17.17 -0.73 -14.13
CA VAL A 122 -18.07 -1.64 -13.39
C VAL A 122 -19.11 -0.76 -12.71
N GLN A 123 -20.06 -0.25 -13.49
CA GLN A 123 -21.38 0.06 -12.96
C GLN A 123 -21.75 -1.19 -12.18
N TRP A 124 -21.77 -1.06 -10.85
CA TRP A 124 -22.47 -1.99 -10.00
C TRP A 124 -23.89 -1.99 -10.52
N ARG A 125 -24.20 -2.87 -11.48
CA ARG A 125 -25.57 -3.26 -11.74
C ARG A 125 -25.99 -3.81 -10.40
N PRO A 126 -26.91 -3.16 -9.67
CA PRO A 126 -27.48 -3.78 -8.48
C PRO A 126 -27.89 -5.16 -8.95
N ALA A 127 -27.37 -6.22 -8.32
CA ALA A 127 -27.84 -7.57 -8.63
C ALA A 127 -29.37 -7.47 -8.61
N PRO A 128 -30.08 -7.87 -9.69
CA PRO A 128 -31.53 -7.78 -9.73
C PRO A 128 -32.03 -8.36 -8.42
N ILE A 129 -32.66 -7.51 -7.62
CA ILE A 129 -33.10 -7.86 -6.27
C ILE A 129 -33.84 -9.18 -6.46
N PRO A 130 -33.34 -10.31 -5.90
CA PRO A 130 -34.02 -11.58 -6.07
C PRO A 130 -35.46 -11.33 -5.63
N PRO A 131 -36.47 -11.72 -6.44
CA PRO A 131 -37.86 -11.41 -6.16
C PRO A 131 -38.11 -11.79 -4.71
N GLN A 132 -38.48 -10.78 -3.92
CA GLN A 132 -38.68 -10.99 -2.50
C GLN A 132 -39.65 -12.16 -2.36
N PRO A 133 -39.29 -13.23 -1.63
CA PRO A 133 -40.23 -14.30 -1.39
C PRO A 133 -41.46 -13.65 -0.78
N SER A 134 -42.60 -13.81 -1.48
CA SER A 134 -43.90 -13.30 -1.05
C SER A 134 -44.10 -13.62 0.42
N ALA A 135 -44.55 -12.62 1.19
CA ALA A 135 -44.65 -12.61 2.65
C ALA A 135 -45.57 -13.68 3.27
N ASP A 136 -45.98 -14.68 2.50
CA ASP A 136 -46.81 -15.77 2.95
C ASP A 136 -45.94 -17.02 3.17
N VAL A 137 -45.96 -17.50 4.41
CA VAL A 137 -45.41 -18.78 4.90
C VAL A 137 -43.93 -18.76 5.34
N ALA A 138 -43.68 -18.30 6.57
CA ALA A 138 -43.19 -19.18 7.65
C ALA A 138 -42.98 -18.42 8.98
N PRO A 139 -43.49 -18.94 10.11
CA PRO A 139 -43.34 -18.33 11.42
C PRO A 139 -42.04 -18.80 12.14
N ARG A 140 -41.58 -17.96 13.09
CA ARG A 140 -40.86 -18.35 14.33
C ARG A 140 -39.40 -18.81 14.29
N ARG A 141 -38.46 -17.97 13.81
CA ARG A 141 -37.04 -18.09 14.22
C ARG A 141 -36.69 -17.27 15.48
N SER A 142 -37.50 -16.26 15.83
CA SER A 142 -37.29 -15.38 16.98
C SER A 142 -37.64 -16.02 18.34
N GLU A 143 -38.59 -16.97 18.39
CA GLU A 143 -38.97 -17.65 19.64
C GLU A 143 -37.86 -18.57 20.19
N ARG A 144 -36.99 -19.12 19.33
CA ARG A 144 -35.89 -20.02 19.76
C ARG A 144 -34.77 -19.31 20.52
N ILE A 145 -34.58 -18.00 20.31
CA ILE A 145 -33.52 -17.23 20.99
C ILE A 145 -33.98 -16.82 22.39
N ALA A 146 -35.25 -16.44 22.55
CA ALA A 146 -35.83 -16.06 23.85
C ALA A 146 -35.84 -17.22 24.86
N ALA A 147 -36.13 -18.46 24.42
CA ALA A 147 -36.15 -19.63 25.30
C ALA A 147 -34.76 -20.05 25.83
N LYS A 148 -33.67 -19.64 25.18
CA LYS A 148 -32.31 -20.03 25.58
C LYS A 148 -31.68 -19.06 26.60
N ALA A 149 -32.24 -17.86 26.75
CA ALA A 149 -31.77 -16.86 27.70
C ALA A 149 -32.25 -17.12 29.15
N THR A 150 -33.40 -17.77 29.35
CA THR A 150 -33.95 -18.03 30.68
C THR A 150 -33.36 -19.26 31.39
N ALA A 151 -32.67 -20.16 30.66
CA ALA A 151 -32.13 -21.40 31.23
C ALA A 151 -30.70 -21.30 31.81
N ARG A 152 -30.03 -20.13 31.75
CA ARG A 152 -28.62 -19.97 32.17
C ARG A 152 -28.37 -19.08 33.39
N SER A 153 -29.39 -18.71 34.16
CA SER A 153 -29.27 -17.88 35.38
C SER A 153 -28.75 -18.63 36.63
N GLY A 154 -27.80 -19.56 36.49
CA GLY A 154 -27.42 -20.47 37.58
C GLY A 154 -25.94 -20.63 37.89
N THR A 155 -25.04 -19.85 37.30
CA THR A 155 -23.60 -20.04 37.57
C THR A 155 -22.92 -18.70 37.85
N GLN A 156 -22.61 -18.50 39.12
CA GLN A 156 -21.79 -17.40 39.64
C GLN A 156 -20.48 -17.36 38.86
N GLN A 157 -20.28 -16.31 38.05
CA GLN A 157 -18.97 -16.04 37.48
C GLN A 157 -18.09 -15.34 38.52
N PRO A 158 -16.82 -15.74 38.65
CA PRO A 158 -15.87 -15.07 39.51
C PRO A 158 -15.51 -13.69 38.96
N LYS A 159 -15.46 -12.76 39.91
CA LYS A 159 -15.04 -11.36 39.82
C LYS A 159 -13.65 -11.27 39.19
N MET A 160 -13.57 -10.98 37.90
CA MET A 160 -12.30 -10.65 37.25
C MET A 160 -11.98 -9.17 37.43
N SER A 161 -10.73 -8.96 37.82
CA SER A 161 -10.13 -7.77 38.39
C SER A 161 -9.90 -6.63 37.40
N ASP A 162 -10.04 -5.41 37.94
CA ASP A 162 -9.63 -4.14 37.37
C ASP A 162 -8.12 -4.11 37.07
N HIS A 163 -7.72 -4.47 35.86
CA HIS A 163 -6.39 -4.14 35.35
C HIS A 163 -6.45 -2.96 34.37
N SER A 164 -6.32 -1.77 34.97
CA SER A 164 -5.43 -0.69 34.56
C SER A 164 -5.30 -0.45 33.05
N GLY A 165 -6.22 0.37 32.53
CA GLY A 165 -6.07 1.02 31.23
C GLY A 165 -4.89 1.99 31.25
N ILE A 166 -3.77 1.58 30.66
CA ILE A 166 -2.66 2.47 30.34
C ILE A 166 -3.05 3.25 29.08
N ASN A 167 -3.57 4.46 29.29
CA ASN A 167 -3.72 5.48 28.26
C ASN A 167 -2.35 5.88 27.69
N ARG A 168 -1.86 5.16 26.67
CA ARG A 168 -0.76 5.65 25.83
C ARG A 168 -1.34 6.66 24.83
N ALA A 169 -1.26 7.93 25.18
CA ALA A 169 -1.48 9.02 24.25
C ALA A 169 -0.52 8.88 23.05
N PRO A 170 -0.99 8.82 21.80
CA PRO A 170 -0.11 8.85 20.65
C PRO A 170 0.48 10.25 20.55
N ARG A 171 1.75 10.38 20.93
CA ARG A 171 2.55 11.59 20.70
C ARG A 171 2.84 11.67 19.21
N GLN A 172 1.85 12.13 18.43
CA GLN A 172 2.00 12.44 17.02
C GLN A 172 2.97 13.62 16.89
N GLN A 173 4.27 13.32 16.76
CA GLN A 173 5.18 14.26 16.15
C GLN A 173 4.76 14.40 14.70
N ARG A 174 4.02 15.47 14.40
CA ARG A 174 3.68 15.84 13.03
C ARG A 174 5.00 15.93 12.24
N PRO A 175 5.22 15.10 11.21
CA PRO A 175 6.36 15.28 10.33
C PRO A 175 6.24 16.69 9.75
N ARG A 176 7.29 17.51 9.93
CA ARG A 176 7.36 18.82 9.28
C ARG A 176 7.18 18.56 7.78
N PRO A 177 6.20 19.18 7.11
CA PRO A 177 6.00 18.99 5.68
C PRO A 177 7.30 19.40 4.99
N ARG A 178 7.96 18.44 4.33
CA ARG A 178 9.08 18.77 3.45
C ARG A 178 8.52 19.70 2.38
N PRO A 179 9.13 20.88 2.15
CA PRO A 179 8.64 21.80 1.14
C PRO A 179 8.61 21.06 -0.20
N VAL A 180 7.40 20.99 -0.78
CA VAL A 180 7.05 20.28 -2.03
C VAL A 180 7.90 20.74 -3.23
N HIS A 181 8.68 21.81 -3.05
CA HIS A 181 9.54 22.43 -4.06
C HIS A 181 10.99 21.93 -4.09
N PHE A 182 11.47 21.14 -3.11
CA PHE A 182 12.88 20.73 -3.12
C PHE A 182 13.23 19.86 -4.33
N THR A 183 12.44 18.80 -4.58
CA THR A 183 12.68 17.92 -5.74
C THR A 183 12.56 18.70 -7.05
N GLY A 184 11.60 19.63 -7.16
CA GLY A 184 11.48 20.50 -8.32
C GLY A 184 12.73 21.37 -8.52
N ARG A 185 13.20 22.06 -7.47
CA ARG A 185 14.43 22.88 -7.51
C ARG A 185 15.66 22.04 -7.88
N LEU A 186 15.77 20.82 -7.36
CA LEU A 186 16.85 19.90 -7.66
C LEU A 186 16.87 19.52 -9.14
N MET A 187 15.73 19.09 -9.68
CA MET A 187 15.62 18.72 -11.10
C MET A 187 15.89 19.91 -12.02
N THR A 188 15.39 21.11 -11.67
CA THR A 188 15.67 22.34 -12.42
C THR A 188 17.15 22.71 -12.38
N ALA A 189 17.82 22.60 -11.23
CA ALA A 189 19.24 22.91 -11.11
C ALA A 189 20.11 21.91 -11.90
N LEU A 190 19.76 20.63 -11.88
CA LEU A 190 20.47 19.58 -12.60
C LEU A 190 20.17 19.57 -14.11
N GLN A 191 19.22 20.37 -14.60
CA GLN A 191 18.83 20.45 -16.01
C GLN A 191 18.54 19.07 -16.62
N VAL A 192 17.88 18.20 -15.86
CA VAL A 192 17.46 16.88 -16.35
C VAL A 192 16.36 17.10 -17.39
N GLU A 193 16.54 16.58 -18.60
CA GLU A 193 15.50 16.65 -19.63
C GLU A 193 14.31 15.77 -19.24
N ASP A 194 13.10 16.26 -19.47
CA ASP A 194 11.87 15.52 -19.15
C ASP A 194 11.84 14.19 -19.91
N GLY A 195 12.06 13.09 -19.19
CA GLY A 195 12.07 11.73 -19.72
C GLY A 195 13.46 11.15 -20.02
N SER A 196 14.55 11.85 -19.70
CA SER A 196 15.91 11.30 -19.74
C SER A 196 16.46 10.99 -18.33
N CYS A 197 17.36 10.02 -18.25
CA CYS A 197 18.12 9.70 -17.03
C CYS A 197 19.49 10.39 -17.00
N GLU A 198 19.79 11.25 -17.97
CA GLU A 198 21.10 11.87 -18.15
C GLU A 198 21.09 13.30 -17.59
N VAL A 199 22.10 13.62 -16.77
CA VAL A 199 22.32 14.96 -16.22
C VAL A 199 23.31 15.69 -17.11
N LYS A 200 22.96 16.90 -17.57
CA LYS A 200 23.86 17.71 -18.39
C LYS A 200 24.91 18.42 -17.51
N GLY A 201 26.18 18.10 -17.74
CA GLY A 201 27.33 18.77 -17.12
C GLY A 201 28.48 17.81 -16.82
N THR A 202 29.62 18.37 -16.43
CA THR A 202 30.70 17.57 -15.82
C THR A 202 30.34 17.25 -14.37
N LEU A 203 31.00 16.25 -13.79
CA LEU A 203 30.81 15.89 -12.38
C LEU A 203 31.01 17.09 -11.44
N GLU A 204 32.02 17.91 -11.72
CA GLU A 204 32.38 19.11 -10.95
C GLU A 204 31.25 20.15 -10.96
N GLU A 205 30.61 20.37 -12.10
CA GLU A 205 29.45 21.27 -12.21
C GLU A 205 28.26 20.75 -11.41
N VAL A 206 28.04 19.44 -11.40
CA VAL A 206 26.96 18.81 -10.61
C VAL A 206 27.22 18.99 -9.13
N GLU A 207 28.43 18.72 -8.66
CA GLU A 207 28.82 18.91 -7.26
C GLU A 207 28.67 20.37 -6.82
N GLN A 208 29.10 21.33 -7.64
CA GLN A 208 28.97 22.76 -7.35
C GLN A 208 27.50 23.21 -7.25
N ARG A 209 26.63 22.69 -8.13
CA ARG A 209 25.19 22.98 -8.10
C ARG A 209 24.52 22.37 -6.87
N LEU A 210 24.89 21.15 -6.50
CA LEU A 210 24.40 20.52 -5.28
C LEU A 210 24.85 21.30 -4.04
N SER A 211 26.12 21.71 -3.98
CA SER A 211 26.66 22.50 -2.87
C SER A 211 25.88 23.81 -2.67
N THR A 212 25.58 24.53 -3.75
CA THR A 212 24.73 25.74 -3.72
C THR A 212 23.32 25.44 -3.18
N LEU A 213 22.68 24.36 -3.64
CA LEU A 213 21.32 23.99 -3.21
C LEU A 213 21.23 23.59 -1.74
N TYR A 214 22.26 22.92 -1.21
CA TYR A 214 22.30 22.49 0.18
C TYR A 214 22.81 23.59 1.12
N GLY A 215 23.67 24.50 0.65
CA GLY A 215 24.10 25.66 1.44
C GLY A 215 22.97 26.64 1.76
N ASP A 216 21.95 26.74 0.90
CA ASP A 216 20.74 27.55 1.13
C ASP A 216 19.83 27.03 2.27
N LEU A 217 20.06 25.80 2.77
CA LEU A 217 19.21 25.15 3.76
C LEU A 217 19.70 25.30 5.22
N GLU A 218 20.93 25.81 5.41
CA GLU A 218 21.50 26.15 6.72
C GLU A 218 21.11 27.57 7.16
#